data_AF-S5ZC26-F1
#
_entry.id   AF-S5ZC26-F1
#
_cell.length_a   1.000
_cell.length_b   1.000
_cell.length_c   1.000
_cell.angle_alpha   90.00
_cell.angle_beta   90.00
_cell.angle_gamma   90.00
#
_symmetry.space_group_name_H-M   'P 1'
#
loop_
_entity.id
_entity.type
_entity.pdbx_description
1 polymer ?
#
loop_
_entity_poly.entity_id
_entity_poly.type
_entity_poly.pdbx_seq_one_letter_code
_entity_poly.pdbx_strand_id
1 'polypeptide(L)'
;QKIVGGAPSKLIKINVVRKSIARVLTVMNQKARQNLREYYKNKKYFPLDLRPKKTRAIRRRLIKHGASLKTVKQHKKDIHFPIRKYAVKA
;
A
#
# COMPACT_ATOMS: atom_id res chain seq x y z
N GLN A 1 26.85 26.91 20.66
CA GLN A 1 25.83 27.94 20.95
C GLN A 1 25.61 28.79 19.70
N LYS A 2 24.37 28.87 19.20
CA LYS A 2 23.95 29.75 18.09
C LYS A 2 23.53 31.15 18.59
N ILE A 3 23.20 31.24 19.89
CA ILE A 3 22.45 32.35 20.51
C ILE A 3 23.28 33.64 20.60
N VAL A 4 24.61 33.58 20.51
CA VAL A 4 25.48 34.77 20.48
C VAL A 4 26.34 34.72 19.22
N GLY A 5 26.00 35.54 18.22
CA GLY A 5 26.88 35.95 17.10
C GLY A 5 27.77 34.88 16.44
N GLY A 6 27.26 33.67 16.18
CA GLY A 6 28.08 32.58 15.65
C GLY A 6 28.54 32.79 14.21
N ALA A 7 29.76 32.34 13.87
CA ALA A 7 30.35 32.43 12.53
C ALA A 7 29.41 31.89 11.42
N PRO A 8 29.36 32.54 10.24
CA PRO A 8 28.42 32.20 9.16
C PRO A 8 28.59 30.76 8.65
N SER A 9 29.81 30.22 8.69
CA SER A 9 30.09 28.83 8.34
C SER A 9 29.39 27.81 9.25
N LYS A 10 29.16 28.13 10.54
CA LYS A 10 28.40 27.28 11.46
C LYS A 10 26.90 27.31 11.15
N LEU A 11 26.36 28.46 10.71
CA LEU A 11 24.95 28.58 10.32
C LEU A 11 24.62 27.73 9.08
N ILE A 12 25.52 27.70 8.10
CA ILE A 12 25.36 26.87 6.89
C ILE A 12 25.40 25.38 7.24
N LYS A 13 26.25 24.96 8.19
CA LYS A 13 26.37 23.56 8.64
C LYS A 13 25.10 23.01 9.29
N ILE A 14 24.26 23.85 9.93
CA ILE A 14 23.03 23.39 10.58
C ILE A 14 22.07 22.70 9.60
N ASN A 15 21.93 23.23 8.38
CA ASN A 15 21.06 22.62 7.37
C ASN A 15 21.56 21.24 6.96
N VAL A 16 22.88 21.11 6.76
CA VAL A 16 23.53 19.85 6.40
C VAL A 16 23.34 18.81 7.50
N VAL A 17 23.60 19.18 8.75
CA VAL A 17 23.46 18.30 9.92
C VAL A 17 22.00 17.84 10.08
N ARG A 18 21.03 18.76 9.98
CA ARG A 18 19.60 18.41 10.05
C ARG A 18 19.18 17.42 8.97
N LYS A 19 19.64 17.62 7.74
CA LYS A 19 19.39 16.67 6.64
C LYS A 19 20.08 15.32 6.90
N SER A 20 21.29 15.32 7.45
CA SER A 20 22.00 14.08 7.83
C SER A 20 21.23 13.29 8.90
N ILE A 21 20.79 13.95 9.97
CA ILE A 21 19.97 13.34 11.02
C ILE A 21 18.70 12.73 10.42
N ALA A 22 18.00 13.49 9.57
CA ALA A 22 16.80 12.99 8.90
C ALA A 22 17.06 11.75 8.03
N ARG A 23 18.20 11.70 7.31
CA ARG A 23 18.59 10.52 6.51
C ARG A 23 18.82 9.29 7.38
N VAL A 24 19.57 9.43 8.47
CA VAL A 24 19.85 8.31 9.39
C VAL A 24 18.55 7.79 10.01
N LEU A 25 17.68 8.68 10.50
CA LEU A 25 16.35 8.30 11.02
C LEU A 25 15.49 7.60 9.96
N THR A 26 15.55 8.05 8.71
CA THR A 26 14.82 7.43 7.61
C THR A 26 15.28 5.99 7.37
N VAL A 27 16.58 5.75 7.31
CA VAL A 27 17.15 4.41 7.11
C VAL A 27 16.79 3.47 8.27
N MET A 28 16.92 3.94 9.52
CA MET A 28 16.53 3.14 10.69
C MET A 28 15.05 2.77 10.66
N ASN A 29 14.17 3.73 10.34
CA ASN A 29 12.73 3.49 10.24
C ASN A 29 12.37 2.54 9.08
N GLN A 30 13.05 2.66 7.93
CA GLN A 30 12.86 1.75 6.81
C GLN A 30 13.22 0.32 7.19
N LYS A 31 14.39 0.11 7.83
CA LYS A 31 14.85 -1.22 8.22
C LYS A 31 13.95 -1.84 9.30
N ALA A 32 13.55 -1.07 10.31
CA ALA A 32 12.62 -1.53 11.34
C ALA A 32 11.27 -1.95 10.74
N ARG A 33 10.69 -1.13 9.85
CA ARG A 33 9.41 -1.47 9.17
C ARG A 33 9.55 -2.68 8.26
N GLN A 34 10.67 -2.85 7.57
CA GLN A 34 10.91 -4.01 6.72
C GLN A 34 10.95 -5.30 7.55
N ASN A 35 11.74 -5.32 8.64
CA ASN A 35 11.83 -6.48 9.52
C ASN A 35 10.45 -6.84 10.13
N LEU A 36 9.64 -5.83 10.50
CA LEU A 36 8.26 -6.06 10.96
C LEU A 36 7.36 -6.64 9.86
N ARG A 37 7.48 -6.17 8.61
CA ARG A 37 6.72 -6.73 7.48
C ARG A 37 7.08 -8.20 7.25
N GLU A 38 8.35 -8.55 7.36
CA GLU A 38 8.84 -9.93 7.25
C GLU A 38 8.29 -10.79 8.39
N TYR A 39 8.35 -10.31 9.63
CA TYR A 39 7.83 -11.03 10.80
C TYR A 39 6.31 -11.29 10.75
N TYR A 40 5.53 -10.32 10.27
CA TYR A 40 4.09 -10.49 10.13
C TYR A 40 3.66 -11.17 8.83
N LYS A 41 4.58 -11.42 7.89
CA LYS A 41 4.27 -12.01 6.58
C LYS A 41 3.41 -13.26 6.75
N ASN A 42 2.34 -13.36 5.97
CA ASN A 42 1.37 -14.47 5.97
C ASN A 42 0.54 -14.67 7.25
N LYS A 43 0.73 -13.88 8.31
CA LYS A 43 -0.16 -13.93 9.48
C LYS A 43 -1.52 -13.35 9.11
N LYS A 44 -2.62 -13.93 9.61
CA LYS A 44 -3.98 -13.44 9.31
C LYS A 44 -4.19 -11.99 9.77
N TYR A 45 -3.63 -11.64 10.94
CA TYR A 45 -3.80 -10.34 11.56
C TYR A 45 -2.51 -9.53 11.48
N PHE A 46 -2.60 -8.36 10.85
CA PHE A 46 -1.53 -7.39 10.75
C PHE A 46 -1.88 -6.11 11.52
N PRO A 47 -0.88 -5.44 12.12
CA PRO A 47 -1.00 -4.08 12.63
C PRO A 47 -1.53 -3.11 11.57
N LEU A 48 -2.31 -2.11 11.98
CA LEU A 48 -2.94 -1.14 11.07
C LEU A 48 -1.91 -0.38 10.22
N ASP A 49 -0.73 -0.07 10.77
CA ASP A 49 0.32 0.72 10.11
C ASP A 49 1.02 -0.01 8.96
N LEU A 50 0.94 -1.35 8.94
CA LEU A 50 1.53 -2.18 7.90
C LEU A 50 0.53 -2.53 6.80
N ARG A 51 -0.76 -2.28 7.02
CA ARG A 51 -1.81 -2.56 6.04
C ARG A 51 -1.68 -1.63 4.82
N PRO A 52 -2.08 -2.10 3.64
CA PRO A 52 -2.10 -1.26 2.45
C PRO A 52 -3.06 -0.07 2.64
N LYS A 53 -2.56 1.14 2.41
CA LYS A 53 -3.34 2.38 2.51
C LYS A 53 -4.23 2.53 1.28
N LYS A 54 -5.49 2.11 1.39
CA LYS A 54 -6.54 2.25 0.36
C LYS A 54 -7.69 3.10 0.90
N THR A 55 -8.50 3.66 0.01
CA THR A 55 -9.71 4.40 0.42
C THR A 55 -10.69 3.50 1.19
N ARG A 56 -11.52 4.11 2.04
CA ARG A 56 -12.51 3.37 2.85
C ARG A 56 -13.47 2.55 1.98
N ALA A 57 -13.92 3.12 0.86
CA ALA A 57 -14.80 2.44 -0.09
C ALA A 57 -14.15 1.17 -0.67
N ILE A 58 -12.87 1.24 -1.09
CA ILE A 58 -12.15 0.08 -1.62
C ILE A 58 -11.95 -1.00 -0.56
N ARG A 59 -11.66 -0.63 0.69
CA ARG A 59 -11.49 -1.60 1.80
C ARG A 59 -12.77 -2.34 2.18
N ARG A 60 -13.94 -1.72 1.97
CA ARG A 60 -15.25 -2.29 2.31
C ARG A 60 -15.87 -3.12 1.18
N ARG A 61 -15.34 -3.02 -0.04
CA ARG A 61 -15.80 -3.80 -1.20
C ARG A 61 -15.51 -5.29 -1.01
N LEU A 62 -16.35 -6.14 -1.59
CA LEU A 62 -16.10 -7.58 -1.69
C LEU A 62 -14.76 -7.88 -2.41
N ILE A 63 -14.12 -8.98 -1.99
CA ILE A 63 -12.95 -9.53 -2.67
C ILE A 63 -13.36 -10.04 -4.05
N LYS A 64 -12.46 -9.98 -5.04
CA LYS A 64 -12.70 -10.45 -6.42
C LYS A 64 -13.32 -11.85 -6.46
N HIS A 65 -12.80 -12.78 -5.66
CA HIS A 65 -13.36 -14.13 -5.51
C HIS A 65 -14.83 -14.09 -5.08
N GLY A 66 -15.15 -13.39 -3.99
CA GLY A 66 -16.52 -13.26 -3.49
C GLY A 66 -17.46 -12.59 -4.49
N ALA A 67 -16.97 -11.60 -5.24
CA ALA A 67 -17.75 -10.95 -6.31
C ALA A 67 -17.95 -11.86 -7.55
N SER A 68 -17.04 -12.81 -7.79
CA SER A 68 -17.13 -13.75 -8.92
C SER A 68 -17.94 -15.01 -8.61
N LEU A 69 -18.32 -15.24 -7.35
CA LEU A 69 -19.10 -16.41 -6.97
C LEU A 69 -20.46 -16.37 -7.69
N LYS A 70 -20.75 -17.44 -8.42
CA LYS A 70 -22.04 -17.66 -9.08
C LYS A 70 -22.77 -18.80 -8.38
N THR A 71 -24.08 -18.70 -8.33
CA THR A 71 -24.91 -19.82 -7.85
C THR A 71 -24.82 -20.98 -8.84
N VAL A 72 -25.03 -22.21 -8.36
CA VAL A 72 -25.02 -23.42 -9.21
C VAL A 72 -26.04 -23.28 -10.35
N LYS A 73 -27.20 -22.67 -10.08
CA LYS A 73 -28.23 -22.40 -11.09
C LYS A 73 -27.72 -21.45 -12.19
N GLN A 74 -27.07 -20.34 -11.82
CA GLN A 74 -26.52 -19.41 -12.80
C GLN A 74 -25.38 -20.04 -13.60
N HIS A 75 -24.49 -20.79 -12.95
CA HIS A 75 -23.40 -21.49 -13.64
C HIS A 75 -23.90 -22.47 -14.70
N LYS A 76 -24.92 -23.28 -14.35
CA LYS A 76 -25.59 -24.16 -15.32
C LYS A 76 -26.18 -23.34 -16.48
N LYS A 77 -26.91 -22.26 -16.20
CA LYS A 77 -27.48 -21.40 -17.25
C LYS A 77 -26.40 -20.85 -18.20
N ASP A 78 -25.29 -20.36 -17.65
CA ASP A 78 -24.17 -19.81 -18.44
C ASP A 78 -23.51 -20.87 -19.34
N ILE A 79 -23.41 -22.12 -18.87
CA ILE A 79 -22.89 -23.25 -19.67
C ILE A 79 -23.84 -23.59 -20.82
N HIS A 80 -25.14 -23.69 -20.53
CA HIS A 80 -26.12 -24.17 -21.52
C HIS A 80 -26.48 -23.08 -22.54
N PHE A 81 -26.47 -21.80 -22.14
CA PHE A 81 -26.88 -20.67 -22.98
C PHE A 81 -25.83 -19.55 -22.99
N PRO A 82 -24.66 -19.79 -23.62
CA PRO A 82 -23.65 -18.75 -23.77
C PRO A 82 -24.13 -17.66 -24.73
N ILE A 83 -23.73 -16.40 -24.47
CA ILE A 83 -23.97 -15.28 -25.39
C ILE A 83 -23.17 -15.55 -26.67
N ARG A 84 -23.89 -15.78 -27.77
CA ARG A 84 -23.29 -16.02 -29.08
C ARG A 84 -22.99 -14.70 -29.76
N LYS A 85 -21.83 -14.59 -30.39
CA LYS A 85 -21.53 -13.48 -31.30
C LYS A 85 -22.13 -13.80 -32.66
N TYR A 86 -22.96 -12.92 -33.19
CA TYR A 86 -23.55 -13.04 -34.53
C TYR A 86 -23.60 -11.67 -35.20
N ALA A 87 -23.69 -11.66 -36.53
CA ALA A 87 -23.90 -10.48 -37.35
C ALA A 87 -24.99 -10.80 -38.39
N VAL A 88 -25.71 -9.77 -38.83
CA VAL A 88 -26.71 -9.89 -39.90
C VAL A 88 -26.12 -9.24 -41.15
N LYS A 89 -26.24 -9.93 -42.28
CA LYS A 89 -25.81 -9.42 -43.57
C LYS A 89 -26.75 -8.27 -43.99
N ALA A 90 -26.19 -7.24 -44.63
CA ALA A 90 -26.99 -6.20 -45.28
C ALA A 90 -27.85 -6.77 -46.40
#